data_AF-A0A653CMJ5-F1
#
_entry.id   AF-A0A653CMJ5-F1
#
_cell.length_a   1.000
_cell.length_b   1.000
_cell.length_c   1.000
_cell.angle_alpha   90.00
_cell.angle_beta   90.00
_cell.angle_gamma   90.00
#
_symmetry.space_group_name_H-M   'P 1'
#
loop_
_entity.id
_entity.type
_entity.pdbx_description
1 polymer ?
#
loop_
_entity_poly.entity_id
_entity_poly.type
_entity_poly.pdbx_seq_one_letter_code
_entity_poly.pdbx_strand_id
1 'polypeptide(L)' 'MDWIRLGASGRDLTGVGDRAGRMTVTKSELARHNRIDDIWLAVRGRVYNVTSYIPFHPGGPDELMRAAGIDATKLFEQV' A
#
# COMPACT_ATOMS: atom_id res chain seq x y z
N MET A 1 8.63 -10.40 -14.66
CA MET A 1 9.16 -9.57 -13.55
C MET A 1 8.59 -8.15 -13.68
N ASP A 2 7.28 -8.03 -13.85
CA ASP A 2 6.64 -6.79 -14.34
C ASP A 2 6.51 -5.72 -13.25
N TRP A 3 6.51 -6.13 -11.99
CA TRP A 3 6.60 -5.22 -10.85
C TRP A 3 7.89 -4.40 -10.84
N ILE A 4 9.05 -5.03 -11.10
CA ILE A 4 10.34 -4.33 -11.16
C ILE A 4 10.34 -3.28 -12.26
N ARG A 5 9.78 -3.61 -13.43
CA ARG A 5 9.66 -2.66 -14.55
C ARG A 5 8.75 -1.49 -14.20
N LEU A 6 7.63 -1.75 -13.53
CA LEU A 6 6.72 -0.70 -13.08
C LEU A 6 7.39 0.22 -12.05
N GLY A 7 8.12 -0.34 -11.08
CA GLY A 7 8.89 0.43 -10.10
C GLY A 7 10.00 1.29 -10.72
N ALA A 8 10.60 0.84 -11.82
CA ALA A 8 11.62 1.59 -12.56
C ALA A 8 11.06 2.58 -13.59
N SER A 9 9.72 2.66 -13.76
CA SER A 9 9.10 3.45 -14.83
C SER A 9 9.13 4.97 -14.64
N GLY A 10 9.53 5.45 -13.45
CA GLY A 10 9.46 6.88 -13.09
C GLY A 10 8.05 7.40 -12.83
N ARG A 11 7.01 6.53 -12.93
CA ARG A 11 5.65 6.88 -12.51
C ARG A 11 5.60 7.08 -11.00
N ASP A 12 4.88 8.09 -10.54
CA ASP A 12 4.54 8.22 -9.13
C ASP A 12 3.54 7.12 -8.74
N LEU A 13 4.01 6.12 -8.00
CA LEU A 13 3.20 5.03 -7.46
C LEU A 13 2.64 5.35 -6.07
N THR A 14 3.05 6.47 -5.46
CA THR A 14 2.56 6.88 -4.13
C THR A 14 1.18 7.52 -4.20
N GLY A 15 0.83 8.12 -5.35
CA GLY A 15 -0.45 8.80 -5.57
C GLY A 15 -0.61 10.11 -4.79
N VAL A 16 0.46 10.59 -4.15
CA VAL A 16 0.45 11.81 -3.34
C VAL A 16 1.44 12.87 -3.83
N GLY A 17 2.18 12.61 -4.91
CA GLY A 17 3.14 13.52 -5.50
C GLY A 17 4.20 13.99 -4.50
N ASP A 18 4.44 15.30 -4.47
CA ASP A 18 5.46 15.92 -3.62
C ASP A 18 5.26 15.70 -2.11
N ARG A 19 4.07 15.25 -1.69
CA ARG A 19 3.79 14.93 -0.28
C ARG A 19 4.39 13.58 0.14
N ALA A 20 4.84 12.75 -0.81
CA ALA A 20 5.52 11.48 -0.52
C ALA A 20 6.70 11.70 0.46
N GLY A 21 6.74 10.89 1.52
CA GLY A 21 7.77 10.99 2.57
C GLY A 21 7.62 12.15 3.56
N ARG A 22 6.67 13.08 3.34
CA ARG A 22 6.39 14.23 4.22
C ARG A 22 4.98 14.24 4.80
N MET A 23 4.12 13.34 4.33
CA MET A 23 2.73 13.27 4.76
C MET A 23 2.57 12.47 6.05
N THR A 24 2.00 13.10 7.08
CA THR A 24 1.50 12.39 8.26
C THR A 24 0.13 11.81 7.96
N VAL A 25 -0.02 10.50 8.14
CA VAL A 25 -1.27 9.79 7.92
C VAL A 25 -1.85 9.38 9.27
N THR A 26 -3.06 9.84 9.57
CA THR A 26 -3.78 9.41 10.77
C THR A 26 -4.44 8.05 10.54
N LYS A 27 -4.81 7.35 11.62
CA LYS A 27 -5.57 6.09 11.50
C LYS A 27 -6.89 6.29 10.77
N SER A 28 -7.58 7.39 11.02
CA SER A 28 -8.85 7.72 10.38
C SER A 28 -8.67 7.97 8.88
N GLU A 29 -7.58 8.61 8.48
CA GLU A 29 -7.25 8.79 7.06
C GLU A 29 -6.92 7.45 6.40
N LEU A 30 -6.04 6.66 7.04
CA LEU A 30 -5.67 5.34 6.54
C LEU A 30 -6.90 4.46 6.26
N ALA A 31 -7.88 4.46 7.18
CA ALA A 31 -9.10 3.67 7.06
C ALA A 31 -9.98 4.02 5.85
N ARG A 32 -9.75 5.17 5.19
CA ARG A 32 -10.48 5.57 3.97
C ARG A 32 -9.99 4.84 2.73
N HIS A 33 -8.74 4.38 2.74
CA HIS A 33 -8.08 3.75 1.61
C HIS A 33 -8.15 2.23 1.71
N ASN A 34 -9.37 1.70 1.58
CA ASN A 34 -9.70 0.29 1.80
C ASN A 34 -10.41 -0.39 0.62
N ARG A 35 -10.24 0.13 -0.60
CA ARG A 35 -10.95 -0.32 -1.82
C ARG A 35 -9.93 -0.88 -2.81
N ILE A 36 -10.34 -1.82 -3.66
CA ILE A 36 -9.42 -2.47 -4.62
C ILE A 36 -8.70 -1.48 -5.56
N ASP A 37 -9.28 -0.32 -5.81
CA ASP A 37 -8.74 0.77 -6.62
C ASP A 37 -8.12 1.90 -5.78
N ASP A 38 -8.09 1.75 -4.45
CA ASP A 38 -7.50 2.68 -3.48
C ASP A 38 -7.16 1.93 -2.17
N ILE A 39 -5.98 1.31 -2.12
CA ILE A 39 -5.49 0.54 -0.95
C ILE A 39 -4.26 1.19 -0.37
N TRP A 40 -4.36 1.60 0.89
CA TRP A 40 -3.20 1.94 1.70
C TRP A 40 -3.13 1.01 2.92
N LEU A 41 -1.92 0.76 3.40
CA LEU A 41 -1.70 -0.01 4.62
C LEU A 41 -0.51 0.57 5.39
N ALA A 42 -0.50 0.35 6.70
CA ALA A 42 0.66 0.69 7.53
C ALA A 42 1.44 -0.57 7.92
N VAL A 43 2.76 -0.50 7.87
CA VAL A 43 3.68 -1.52 8.43
C VAL A 43 4.77 -0.81 9.20
N ARG A 44 4.93 -1.15 10.49
CA ARG A 44 5.95 -0.62 11.39
C ARG A 44 5.98 0.92 11.39
N GLY A 45 4.80 1.53 11.44
CA GLY A 45 4.63 2.98 11.48
C GLY A 45 4.82 3.72 10.14
N ARG A 46 5.11 3.01 9.04
CA ARG A 46 5.17 3.59 7.68
C ARG A 46 3.91 3.24 6.91
N VAL A 47 3.37 4.21 6.16
CA VAL A 47 2.19 4.01 5.31
C VAL A 47 2.61 3.84 3.86
N TYR A 48 1.99 2.86 3.21
CA TYR A 48 2.26 2.48 1.83
C TYR A 48 0.95 2.50 1.05
N ASN A 49 0.95 3.24 -0.07
CA ASN A 49 -0.07 3.05 -1.10
C ASN A 49 0.34 1.81 -1.92
N VAL A 50 -0.46 0.76 -1.86
CA VAL A 50 -0.18 -0.53 -2.52
C VAL A 50 -1.16 -0.81 -3.66
N THR A 51 -1.97 0.17 -4.05
CA THR A 51 -2.99 0.03 -5.11
C THR A 51 -2.40 -0.56 -6.40
N SER A 52 -1.27 -0.02 -6.87
CA SER A 52 -0.61 -0.52 -8.09
C SER A 52 0.06 -1.89 -7.91
N TYR A 53 0.24 -2.36 -6.68
CA TYR A 53 0.92 -3.61 -6.35
C TYR A 53 -0.01 -4.81 -6.28
N ILE A 54 -1.33 -4.61 -6.15
CA ILE A 54 -2.34 -5.67 -6.05
C ILE A 54 -2.15 -6.83 -7.05
N PRO A 55 -2.02 -6.61 -8.37
CA PRO A 55 -1.91 -7.72 -9.33
C PRO A 55 -0.56 -8.44 -9.27
N PHE A 56 0.41 -7.90 -8.52
CA PHE A 56 1.76 -8.44 -8.37
C PHE A 56 2.01 -9.05 -6.99
N HIS A 57 1.04 -8.97 -6.06
CA HIS A 57 1.19 -9.50 -4.72
C HIS A 57 1.27 -11.05 -4.75
N PRO A 58 2.37 -11.68 -4.29
CA PRO A 58 2.52 -13.13 -4.37
C PRO A 58 1.46 -13.93 -3.61
N GLY A 59 0.93 -13.37 -2.50
CA GLY A 59 -0.18 -13.96 -1.74
C GLY A 59 -1.56 -13.75 -2.39
N GLY A 60 -1.62 -13.03 -3.52
CA GLY A 60 -2.84 -12.72 -4.24
C GLY A 60 -3.57 -11.47 -3.71
N PRO A 61 -4.55 -10.94 -4.48
CA PRO A 61 -5.33 -9.75 -4.11
C PRO A 61 -6.08 -9.91 -2.79
N ASP A 62 -6.68 -11.08 -2.55
CA ASP A 62 -7.51 -11.34 -1.36
C ASP A 62 -6.70 -11.24 -0.06
N GLU A 63 -5.44 -11.69 -0.08
CA GLU A 63 -4.51 -11.56 1.04
C GLU A 63 -4.20 -10.09 1.34
N LEU A 64 -3.88 -9.32 0.29
CA LEU A 64 -3.53 -7.91 0.43
C LEU A 64 -4.74 -7.08 0.91
N MET A 65 -5.95 -7.43 0.46
CA MET A 65 -7.19 -6.76 0.87
C MET A 65 -7.47 -6.88 2.37
N ARG A 66 -6.98 -7.93 3.06
CA ARG A 66 -7.12 -8.04 4.53
C ARG A 66 -6.33 -6.97 5.29
N ALA A 67 -5.31 -6.41 4.65
CA ALA A 67 -4.47 -5.34 5.18
C ALA A 67 -4.95 -3.93 4.77
N ALA A 68 -6.01 -3.83 3.95
CA ALA A 68 -6.46 -2.57 3.38
C ALA A 68 -7.02 -1.62 4.46
N GLY A 69 -6.50 -0.40 4.49
CA GLY A 69 -6.91 0.67 5.41
C GLY A 69 -6.51 0.48 6.87
N ILE A 70 -5.60 -0.46 7.19
CA ILE A 70 -5.22 -0.75 8.59
C ILE A 70 -3.71 -0.80 8.81
N ASP A 71 -3.31 -0.83 10.09
CA ASP A 71 -1.97 -1.24 10.49
C ASP A 71 -1.86 -2.76 10.36
N ALA A 72 -1.21 -3.19 9.28
CA ALA A 72 -1.03 -4.57 8.89
C ALA A 72 0.28 -5.16 9.41
N THR A 73 0.98 -4.50 10.35
CA THR A 73 2.25 -4.99 10.89
C THR A 73 2.16 -6.44 11.38
N LYS A 74 1.09 -6.78 12.11
CA LYS A 74 0.87 -8.15 12.60
C LYS A 74 0.65 -9.16 11.48
N LEU A 75 -0.10 -8.78 10.45
CA LEU A 75 -0.35 -9.65 9.29
C LEU A 75 0.96 -9.88 8.53
N PHE A 76 1.76 -8.84 8.32
CA PHE A 76 3.04 -8.90 7.65
C PHE A 76 4.06 -9.80 8.37
N GLU A 77 4.05 -9.82 9.71
CA GLU A 77 4.97 -10.63 10.53
C GLU A 77 4.55 -12.10 10.70
N GLN A 78 3.35 -12.45 10.22
CA GLN A 78 2.82 -13.83 10.26
C GLN A 78 3.11 -14.62 8.99
N VAL A 79 3.77 -14.00 8.00
CA VAL A 79 4.11 -14.60 6.70
C VAL A 79 5.54 -15.15 6.69
#